data_AF-A0A7K9TFT1-F1
#
_entry.id   AF-A0A7K9TFT1-F1
#
_cell.length_a   1.000
_cell.length_b   1.000
_cell.length_c   1.000
_cell.angle_alpha   90.00
_cell.angle_beta   90.00
_cell.angle_gamma   90.00
#
_symmetry.space_group_name_H-M   'P 1'
#
loop_
_entity.id
_entity.type
_entity.pdbx_description
1 polymer ?
#
loop_
_entity_poly.entity_id
_entity_poly.type
_entity_poly.pdbx_seq_one_letter_code
_entity_poly.pdbx_strand_id
1 'polypeptide(L)'
;DFMQAFWDVEEVQAKAIQHLGSFVRDGSALPYLPTFPKLICLALKTHGDCLRLQVDGCTVLLEILSQALEQDVVMALDEKVTSSVVDTVRKHSENEELLSLACTLLMMIAASEVAAETLREVGVIPDLLSVLRRFPHNEKICLSCCGVLWSLAVRENNVEQALLRSAVPVTSAVLQEHLQNGAVTESACSALWALALQGCIAEDEYEPTTALLLEALRVNPGRPVLVKNACLALASLLRLSEIAALRFLTDSKGSGINLIKDAYHLYLHDPEVVESICVLINEMAQYGEVVLDMLSHNMAELLSEIKSCFSSS
;
A
#
# COMPACT_ATOMS: atom_id res chain seq x y z
N ASP A 1 -30.64 11.57 14.84
CA ASP A 1 -31.78 11.53 15.79
C ASP A 1 -32.25 10.11 16.11
N PHE A 2 -32.84 9.35 15.17
CA PHE A 2 -33.36 8.00 15.48
C PHE A 2 -32.29 7.03 16.01
N MET A 3 -31.16 6.87 15.30
CA MET A 3 -30.06 5.99 15.76
C MET A 3 -29.47 6.43 17.10
N GLN A 4 -29.48 7.73 17.41
CA GLN A 4 -28.96 8.25 18.68
C GLN A 4 -29.93 8.00 19.83
N ALA A 5 -31.24 8.03 19.58
CA ALA A 5 -32.26 7.76 20.59
C ALA A 5 -32.27 6.29 21.03
N PHE A 6 -31.95 5.37 20.13
CA PHE A 6 -31.95 3.92 20.36
C PHE A 6 -30.54 3.32 20.24
N TRP A 7 -29.52 4.06 20.69
CA TRP A 7 -28.11 3.72 20.50
C TRP A 7 -27.73 2.36 21.10
N ASP A 8 -28.39 1.96 22.18
CA ASP A 8 -28.17 0.73 22.95
C ASP A 8 -28.98 -0.49 22.47
N VAL A 9 -29.85 -0.33 21.46
CA VAL A 9 -30.70 -1.42 20.96
C VAL A 9 -30.12 -1.99 19.65
N GLU A 10 -29.46 -3.14 19.74
CA GLU A 10 -28.76 -3.78 18.61
C GLU A 10 -29.65 -3.95 17.36
N GLU A 11 -30.85 -4.51 17.51
CA GLU A 11 -31.76 -4.76 16.38
C GLU A 11 -32.18 -3.46 15.67
N VAL A 12 -32.33 -2.38 16.44
CA VAL A 12 -32.68 -1.06 15.90
C VAL A 12 -31.50 -0.47 15.14
N GLN A 13 -30.28 -0.57 15.69
CA GLN A 13 -29.07 -0.14 15.00
C GLN A 13 -28.85 -0.93 13.71
N ALA A 14 -29.05 -2.26 13.73
CA ALA A 14 -28.92 -3.10 12.54
C ALA A 14 -29.87 -2.68 11.42
N LYS A 15 -31.16 -2.52 11.73
CA LYS A 15 -32.14 -2.03 10.73
C LYS A 15 -31.80 -0.63 10.24
N ALA A 16 -31.35 0.26 11.12
CA ALA A 16 -30.98 1.61 10.74
C ALA A 16 -29.77 1.65 9.79
N ILE A 17 -28.72 0.87 10.07
CA ILE A 17 -27.56 0.74 9.16
C ILE A 17 -27.98 0.17 7.81
N GLN A 18 -28.86 -0.84 7.78
CA GLN A 18 -29.37 -1.39 6.52
C GLN A 18 -30.14 -0.34 5.70
N HIS A 19 -30.98 0.46 6.37
CA HIS A 19 -31.69 1.57 5.72
C HIS A 19 -30.75 2.68 5.23
N LEU A 20 -29.71 3.01 6.00
CA LEU A 20 -28.66 3.94 5.54
C LEU A 20 -27.94 3.38 4.31
N GLY A 21 -27.64 2.08 4.30
CA GLY A 21 -27.02 1.41 3.16
C GLY A 21 -27.87 1.43 1.89
N SER A 22 -29.19 1.27 1.99
CA SER A 22 -30.07 1.57 0.84
C SER A 22 -29.95 3.02 0.43
N PHE A 23 -30.13 3.96 1.37
CA PHE A 23 -30.15 5.38 1.07
C PHE A 23 -28.87 5.90 0.37
N VAL A 24 -27.70 5.38 0.76
CA VAL A 24 -26.41 5.69 0.13
C VAL A 24 -26.36 5.20 -1.32
N ARG A 25 -26.78 3.95 -1.57
CA ARG A 25 -26.81 3.36 -2.92
C ARG A 25 -27.77 4.06 -3.88
N ASP A 26 -28.82 4.68 -3.35
CA ASP A 26 -29.81 5.40 -4.12
C ASP A 26 -29.27 6.74 -4.69
N GLY A 27 -28.04 7.14 -4.30
CA GLY A 27 -27.39 8.38 -4.75
C GLY A 27 -27.97 9.68 -4.16
N SER A 28 -29.16 9.61 -3.56
CA SER A 28 -29.82 10.73 -2.89
C SER A 28 -29.12 11.19 -1.60
N ALA A 29 -28.17 10.39 -1.09
CA ALA A 29 -27.49 10.65 0.16
C ALA A 29 -26.26 11.56 0.05
N LEU A 30 -25.85 11.96 -1.16
CA LEU A 30 -24.63 12.74 -1.42
C LEU A 30 -24.42 13.94 -0.47
N PRO A 31 -25.42 14.82 -0.22
CA PRO A 31 -25.24 15.96 0.67
C PRO A 31 -25.03 15.59 2.13
N TYR A 32 -25.35 14.34 2.51
CA TYR A 32 -25.38 13.86 3.88
C TYR A 32 -24.23 12.90 4.21
N LEU A 33 -23.46 12.46 3.21
CA LEU A 33 -22.35 11.50 3.39
C LEU A 33 -21.41 11.86 4.54
N PRO A 34 -20.97 13.13 4.73
CA PRO A 34 -20.06 13.46 5.83
C PRO A 34 -20.62 13.22 7.24
N THR A 35 -21.94 13.09 7.38
CA THR A 35 -22.60 12.94 8.69
C THR A 35 -22.71 11.49 9.16
N PHE A 36 -22.72 10.53 8.24
CA PHE A 36 -22.98 9.13 8.56
C PHE A 36 -21.84 8.39 9.26
N PRO A 37 -20.53 8.61 8.94
CA PRO A 37 -19.46 7.82 9.52
C PRO A 37 -19.46 7.80 11.04
N LYS A 38 -19.70 8.96 11.68
CA LYS A 38 -19.74 9.07 13.14
C LYS A 38 -20.87 8.26 13.76
N LEU A 39 -22.04 8.25 13.12
CA LEU A 39 -23.21 7.50 13.60
C LEU A 39 -22.98 5.99 13.47
N ILE A 40 -22.42 5.56 12.34
CA ILE A 40 -22.12 4.15 12.09
C ILE A 40 -21.05 3.69 13.08
N CYS A 41 -19.94 4.42 13.24
CA CYS A 41 -18.88 4.06 14.19
C CYS A 41 -19.37 4.01 15.64
N LEU A 42 -20.31 4.88 16.05
CA LEU A 42 -20.93 4.78 17.37
C LEU A 42 -21.69 3.47 17.55
N ALA A 43 -22.47 3.05 16.55
CA ALA A 43 -23.18 1.79 16.57
C ALA A 43 -22.21 0.59 16.59
N LEU A 44 -21.16 0.62 15.76
CA LEU A 44 -20.10 -0.39 15.73
C LEU A 44 -19.41 -0.54 17.08
N LYS A 45 -19.07 0.58 17.71
CA LYS A 45 -18.42 0.60 19.03
C LYS A 45 -19.34 0.08 20.13
N THR A 46 -20.61 0.44 20.10
CA THR A 46 -21.60 0.03 21.12
C THR A 46 -21.88 -1.47 21.05
N HIS A 47 -22.03 -2.00 19.84
CA HIS A 47 -22.40 -3.38 19.58
C HIS A 47 -21.22 -4.15 18.96
N GLY A 48 -20.05 -4.02 19.59
CA GLY A 48 -18.81 -4.59 19.08
C GLY A 48 -18.83 -6.11 18.92
N ASP A 49 -19.69 -6.83 19.66
CA ASP A 49 -19.81 -8.29 19.60
C ASP A 49 -20.75 -8.78 18.48
N CYS A 50 -21.60 -7.90 17.95
CA CYS A 50 -22.52 -8.26 16.87
C CYS A 50 -21.81 -8.25 15.52
N LEU A 51 -21.27 -9.40 15.11
CA LEU A 51 -20.56 -9.55 13.84
C LEU A 51 -21.38 -9.05 12.65
N ARG A 52 -22.68 -9.35 12.60
CA ARG A 52 -23.55 -8.88 11.52
C ARG A 52 -23.60 -7.35 11.45
N LEU A 53 -23.68 -6.68 12.60
CA LEU A 53 -23.66 -5.21 12.64
C LEU A 53 -22.30 -4.66 12.19
N GLN A 54 -21.19 -5.31 12.57
CA GLN A 54 -19.86 -4.94 12.10
C GLN A 54 -19.75 -5.03 10.58
N VAL A 55 -20.19 -6.14 9.99
CA VAL A 55 -20.18 -6.34 8.54
C VAL A 55 -21.07 -5.31 7.84
N ASP A 56 -22.32 -5.15 8.28
CA ASP A 56 -23.26 -4.20 7.68
C ASP A 56 -22.71 -2.76 7.80
N GLY A 57 -22.18 -2.37 8.96
CA GLY A 57 -21.64 -1.02 9.19
C GLY A 57 -20.37 -0.75 8.39
N CYS A 58 -19.41 -1.67 8.37
CA CYS A 58 -18.20 -1.54 7.54
C CYS A 58 -18.52 -1.50 6.05
N THR A 59 -19.51 -2.27 5.59
CA THR A 59 -19.97 -2.23 4.19
C THR A 59 -20.52 -0.85 3.83
N VAL A 60 -21.40 -0.29 4.67
CA VAL A 60 -21.97 1.04 4.42
C VAL A 60 -20.90 2.13 4.49
N LEU A 61 -19.96 2.05 5.43
CA LEU A 61 -18.82 2.98 5.48
C LEU A 61 -18.00 2.92 4.19
N LEU A 62 -17.75 1.72 3.65
CA LEU A 62 -16.96 1.56 2.44
C LEU A 62 -17.68 2.22 1.26
N GLU A 63 -18.98 1.98 1.12
CA GLU A 63 -19.82 2.61 0.10
C GLU A 63 -19.78 4.15 0.18
N ILE A 64 -19.88 4.69 1.41
CA ILE A 64 -19.81 6.13 1.66
C ILE A 64 -18.47 6.70 1.21
N LEU A 65 -17.35 6.07 1.59
CA LEU A 65 -16.02 6.56 1.23
C LEU A 65 -15.76 6.43 -0.27
N SER A 66 -16.21 5.35 -0.90
CA SER A 66 -16.09 5.15 -2.35
C SER A 66 -16.87 6.20 -3.12
N GLN A 67 -18.12 6.45 -2.74
CA GLN A 67 -18.95 7.46 -3.39
C GLN A 67 -18.40 8.88 -3.16
N ALA A 68 -17.89 9.17 -1.96
CA ALA A 68 -17.26 10.45 -1.69
C ALA A 68 -16.01 10.66 -2.54
N LEU A 69 -15.19 9.63 -2.73
CA LEU A 69 -14.01 9.68 -3.60
C LEU A 69 -14.40 9.90 -5.08
N GLU A 70 -15.42 9.19 -5.57
CA GLU A 70 -15.91 9.32 -6.96
C GLU A 70 -16.49 10.70 -7.26
N GLN A 71 -17.08 11.36 -6.26
CA GLN A 71 -17.76 12.65 -6.39
C GLN A 71 -16.92 13.82 -5.86
N ASP A 72 -15.64 13.59 -5.55
CA ASP A 72 -14.69 14.58 -5.00
C ASP A 72 -15.24 15.31 -3.76
N VAL A 73 -15.97 14.58 -2.91
CA VAL A 73 -16.53 15.08 -1.66
C VAL A 73 -15.48 14.92 -0.57
N VAL A 74 -15.09 16.05 0.04
CA VAL A 74 -14.13 16.06 1.15
C VAL A 74 -14.75 15.40 2.39
N MET A 75 -14.17 14.27 2.78
CA MET A 75 -14.54 13.53 3.99
C MET A 75 -13.57 13.81 5.13
N ALA A 76 -13.99 14.65 6.08
CA ALA A 76 -13.25 14.86 7.33
C ALA A 76 -13.60 13.74 8.31
N LEU A 77 -12.88 12.62 8.24
CA LEU A 77 -12.99 11.54 9.22
C LEU A 77 -12.24 11.95 10.48
N ASP A 78 -12.93 11.94 11.61
CA ASP A 78 -12.32 12.26 12.89
C ASP A 78 -11.57 11.07 13.50
N GLU A 79 -10.77 11.36 14.53
CA GLU A 79 -9.95 10.37 15.24
C GLU A 79 -10.77 9.18 15.76
N LYS A 80 -12.03 9.42 16.13
CA LYS A 80 -12.93 8.38 16.67
C LYS A 80 -13.38 7.41 15.60
N VAL A 81 -13.65 7.89 14.39
CA VAL A 81 -13.98 7.04 13.24
C VAL A 81 -12.80 6.13 12.92
N THR A 82 -11.59 6.69 12.80
CA THR A 82 -10.36 5.93 12.54
C THR A 82 -10.12 4.87 13.63
N SER A 83 -10.19 5.26 14.90
CA SER A 83 -10.01 4.34 16.03
C SER A 83 -11.05 3.22 16.06
N SER A 84 -12.31 3.51 15.72
CA SER A 84 -13.37 2.51 15.69
C SER A 84 -13.12 1.40 14.66
N VAL A 85 -12.54 1.73 13.51
CA VAL A 85 -12.18 0.72 12.49
C VAL A 85 -11.02 -0.14 12.98
N VAL A 86 -10.03 0.44 13.65
CA VAL A 86 -8.93 -0.31 14.28
C VAL A 86 -9.45 -1.25 15.39
N ASP A 87 -10.37 -0.77 16.23
CA ASP A 87 -11.02 -1.60 17.26
C ASP A 87 -11.76 -2.79 16.63
N THR A 88 -12.38 -2.59 15.46
CA THR A 88 -13.04 -3.66 14.70
C THR A 88 -12.04 -4.72 14.25
N VAL A 89 -10.89 -4.31 13.69
CA VAL A 89 -9.80 -5.22 13.30
C VAL A 89 -9.29 -6.05 14.48
N ARG A 90 -9.10 -5.40 15.63
CA ARG A 90 -8.61 -6.08 16.86
C ARG A 90 -9.62 -7.08 17.40
N LYS A 91 -10.89 -6.68 17.49
CA LYS A 91 -11.95 -7.48 18.09
C LYS A 91 -12.33 -8.69 17.23
N HIS A 92 -12.31 -8.54 15.90
CA HIS A 92 -12.70 -9.59 14.96
C HIS A 92 -11.51 -10.12 14.15
N SER A 93 -10.36 -10.31 14.81
CA SER A 93 -9.09 -10.69 14.16
C SER A 93 -9.09 -12.07 13.49
N GLU A 94 -10.14 -12.87 13.69
CA GLU A 94 -10.33 -14.20 13.07
C GLU A 94 -11.34 -14.19 11.91
N ASN A 95 -12.07 -13.09 11.70
CA ASN A 95 -13.10 -13.01 10.66
C ASN A 95 -12.53 -12.40 9.38
N GLU A 96 -12.17 -13.26 8.42
CA GLU A 96 -11.54 -12.86 7.16
C GLU A 96 -12.40 -11.88 6.34
N GLU A 97 -13.71 -12.12 6.22
CA GLU A 97 -14.62 -11.28 5.43
C GLU A 97 -14.70 -9.86 6.00
N LEU A 98 -14.85 -9.72 7.32
CA LEU A 98 -14.87 -8.43 7.99
C LEU A 98 -13.51 -7.74 7.93
N LEU A 99 -12.42 -8.48 8.09
CA LEU A 99 -11.07 -7.91 7.95
C LEU A 99 -10.80 -7.40 6.54
N SER A 100 -11.32 -8.08 5.51
CA SER A 100 -11.26 -7.60 4.13
C SER A 100 -11.93 -6.23 3.97
N LEU A 101 -13.09 -6.01 4.60
CA LEU A 101 -13.77 -4.71 4.60
C LEU A 101 -13.00 -3.67 5.43
N ALA A 102 -12.62 -4.03 6.66
CA ALA A 102 -11.98 -3.12 7.60
C ALA A 102 -10.60 -2.67 7.12
N CYS A 103 -9.78 -3.56 6.55
CA CYS A 103 -8.48 -3.20 5.98
C CYS A 103 -8.63 -2.29 4.76
N THR A 104 -9.63 -2.52 3.89
CA THR A 104 -9.90 -1.59 2.77
C THR A 104 -10.33 -0.21 3.27
N LEU A 105 -11.18 -0.15 4.31
CA LEU A 105 -11.52 1.11 4.96
C LEU A 105 -10.28 1.82 5.50
N LEU A 106 -9.40 1.11 6.22
CA LEU A 106 -8.14 1.67 6.73
C LEU A 106 -7.26 2.21 5.60
N MET A 107 -7.19 1.53 4.46
CA MET A 107 -6.43 2.00 3.29
C MET A 107 -6.98 3.32 2.75
N MET A 108 -8.31 3.43 2.61
CA MET A 108 -8.94 4.67 2.16
C MET A 108 -8.76 5.81 3.17
N ILE A 109 -8.85 5.49 4.47
CA ILE A 109 -8.63 6.45 5.56
C ILE A 109 -7.17 6.95 5.55
N ALA A 110 -6.19 6.05 5.38
CA ALA A 110 -4.77 6.37 5.42
C ALA A 110 -4.29 7.30 4.28
N ALA A 111 -5.08 7.42 3.19
CA ALA A 111 -4.81 8.39 2.13
C ALA A 111 -4.76 9.84 2.66
N SER A 112 -5.54 10.15 3.71
CA SER A 112 -5.48 11.46 4.39
C SER A 112 -4.26 11.57 5.31
N GLU A 113 -3.60 12.74 5.29
CA GLU A 113 -2.46 13.03 6.18
C GLU A 113 -2.83 12.91 7.66
N VAL A 114 -3.88 13.62 8.03
CA VAL A 114 -4.38 13.69 9.41
C VAL A 114 -4.77 12.31 9.92
N ALA A 115 -5.48 11.54 9.10
CA ALA A 115 -5.98 10.24 9.55
C ALA A 115 -4.87 9.19 9.65
N ALA A 116 -3.84 9.24 8.81
CA ALA A 116 -2.71 8.32 8.97
C ALA A 116 -1.84 8.69 10.19
N GLU A 117 -1.78 9.95 10.60
CA GLU A 117 -1.18 10.31 11.89
C GLU A 117 -1.93 9.65 13.05
N THR A 118 -3.26 9.74 13.06
CA THR A 118 -4.07 9.01 14.04
C THR A 118 -3.80 7.50 14.01
N LEU A 119 -3.68 6.88 12.83
CA LEU A 119 -3.36 5.45 12.72
C LEU A 119 -1.98 5.10 13.30
N ARG A 120 -1.00 6.00 13.19
CA ARG A 120 0.31 5.85 13.84
C ARG A 120 0.18 5.94 15.35
N GLU A 121 -0.53 6.95 15.87
CA GLU A 121 -0.74 7.16 17.31
C GLU A 121 -1.46 5.97 17.97
N VAL A 122 -2.45 5.39 17.28
CA VAL A 122 -3.20 4.21 17.75
C VAL A 122 -2.39 2.91 17.62
N GLY A 123 -1.25 2.94 16.92
CA GLY A 123 -0.35 1.79 16.78
C GLY A 123 -0.93 0.67 15.93
N VAL A 124 -1.43 0.97 14.72
CA VAL A 124 -2.10 -0.02 13.86
C VAL A 124 -1.15 -1.04 13.20
N ILE A 125 0.15 -0.75 13.09
CA ILE A 125 1.11 -1.58 12.34
C ILE A 125 1.13 -3.05 12.84
N PRO A 126 1.29 -3.35 14.14
CA PRO A 126 1.26 -4.73 14.63
C PRO A 126 -0.03 -5.48 14.28
N ASP A 127 -1.18 -4.79 14.29
CA ASP A 127 -2.48 -5.36 13.94
C ASP A 127 -2.49 -5.77 12.45
N LEU A 128 -2.02 -4.90 11.55
CA LEU A 128 -1.91 -5.20 10.11
C LEU A 128 -0.96 -6.38 9.84
N LEU A 129 0.19 -6.41 10.51
CA LEU A 129 1.14 -7.51 10.35
C LEU A 129 0.59 -8.84 10.87
N SER A 130 -0.21 -8.82 11.94
CA SER A 130 -0.92 -9.99 12.45
C SER A 130 -1.93 -10.51 11.41
N VAL A 131 -2.72 -9.60 10.82
CA VAL A 131 -3.71 -9.92 9.78
C VAL A 131 -3.02 -10.51 8.53
N LEU A 132 -1.95 -9.88 8.02
CA LEU A 132 -1.20 -10.36 6.87
C LEU A 132 -0.60 -11.77 7.08
N ARG A 133 -0.07 -12.05 8.28
CA ARG A 133 0.45 -13.38 8.61
C ARG A 133 -0.66 -14.44 8.68
N ARG A 134 -1.87 -14.04 9.04
CA ARG A 134 -3.02 -14.96 9.20
C ARG A 134 -3.72 -15.26 7.88
N PHE A 135 -3.87 -14.25 7.03
CA PHE A 135 -4.58 -14.35 5.76
C PHE A 135 -3.67 -14.00 4.57
N PRO A 136 -2.51 -14.66 4.41
CA PRO A 136 -1.56 -14.33 3.34
C PRO A 136 -2.12 -14.62 1.95
N HIS A 137 -3.14 -15.46 1.83
CA HIS A 137 -3.78 -15.84 0.57
C HIS A 137 -4.89 -14.86 0.13
N ASN A 138 -5.37 -14.00 1.03
CA ASN A 138 -6.46 -13.08 0.71
C ASN A 138 -5.93 -11.82 0.04
N GLU A 139 -6.07 -11.77 -1.28
CA GLU A 139 -5.56 -10.69 -2.14
C GLU A 139 -6.03 -9.31 -1.68
N LYS A 140 -7.29 -9.17 -1.27
CA LYS A 140 -7.87 -7.88 -0.87
C LYS A 140 -7.31 -7.38 0.46
N ILE A 141 -7.11 -8.29 1.43
CA ILE A 141 -6.43 -7.99 2.69
C ILE A 141 -4.98 -7.59 2.40
N CYS A 142 -4.26 -8.39 1.62
CA CYS A 142 -2.86 -8.14 1.26
C CYS A 142 -2.68 -6.77 0.59
N LEU A 143 -3.47 -6.49 -0.44
CA LEU A 143 -3.47 -5.21 -1.14
C LEU A 143 -3.72 -4.05 -0.16
N SER A 144 -4.75 -4.17 0.67
CA SER A 144 -5.17 -3.08 1.55
C SER A 144 -4.14 -2.82 2.65
N CYS A 145 -3.64 -3.86 3.31
CA CYS A 145 -2.64 -3.74 4.37
C CYS A 145 -1.32 -3.17 3.84
N CYS A 146 -0.84 -3.62 2.67
CA CYS A 146 0.35 -3.03 2.04
C CYS A 146 0.13 -1.55 1.68
N GLY A 147 -1.06 -1.17 1.21
CA GLY A 147 -1.40 0.23 0.92
C GLY A 147 -1.41 1.12 2.17
N VAL A 148 -1.91 0.60 3.30
CA VAL A 148 -1.83 1.28 4.59
C VAL A 148 -0.36 1.41 5.02
N LEU A 149 0.43 0.34 4.95
CA LEU A 149 1.85 0.36 5.32
C LEU A 149 2.63 1.40 4.51
N TRP A 150 2.41 1.47 3.19
CA TRP A 150 3.00 2.50 2.34
C TRP A 150 2.62 3.90 2.81
N SER A 151 1.33 4.17 3.05
CA SER A 151 0.83 5.47 3.49
C SER A 151 1.42 5.92 4.84
N LEU A 152 1.66 4.96 5.75
CA LEU A 152 2.24 5.23 7.06
C LEU A 152 3.75 5.44 7.00
N ALA A 153 4.47 4.71 6.12
CA ALA A 153 5.92 4.71 6.03
C ALA A 153 6.50 5.78 5.10
N VAL A 154 5.77 6.23 4.08
CA VAL A 154 6.27 7.23 3.11
C VAL A 154 6.42 8.63 3.73
N ARG A 155 5.78 8.89 4.88
CA ARG A 155 5.76 10.19 5.54
C ARG A 155 6.86 10.28 6.58
N GLU A 156 7.64 11.36 6.57
CA GLU A 156 8.78 11.63 7.46
C GLU A 156 8.33 11.97 8.89
N ASN A 157 7.84 10.98 9.62
CA ASN A 157 7.34 11.15 10.98
C ASN A 157 8.06 10.16 11.93
N ASN A 158 8.03 10.43 13.24
CA ASN A 158 8.65 9.65 14.32
C ASN A 158 8.02 8.25 14.51
N VAL A 159 7.72 7.52 13.45
CA VAL A 159 7.31 6.13 13.55
C VAL A 159 8.44 5.35 14.19
N GLU A 160 8.09 4.49 15.15
CA GLU A 160 9.06 3.60 15.78
C GLU A 160 9.69 2.70 14.71
N GLN A 161 10.93 2.99 14.32
CA GLN A 161 11.62 2.28 13.24
C GLN A 161 11.62 0.76 13.46
N ALA A 162 11.64 0.30 14.72
CA ALA A 162 11.57 -1.12 15.04
C ALA A 162 10.28 -1.78 14.51
N LEU A 163 9.14 -1.08 14.58
CA LEU A 163 7.87 -1.59 14.05
C LEU A 163 7.88 -1.66 12.52
N LEU A 164 8.41 -0.63 11.85
CA LEU A 164 8.55 -0.64 10.39
C LEU A 164 9.52 -1.72 9.90
N ARG A 165 10.64 -1.93 10.59
CA ARG A 165 11.55 -3.06 10.31
C ARG A 165 10.82 -4.41 10.35
N SER A 166 9.93 -4.61 11.33
CA SER A 166 9.16 -5.85 11.42
C SER A 166 8.16 -6.08 10.28
N ALA A 167 7.85 -5.04 9.49
CA ALA A 167 6.95 -5.11 8.34
C ALA A 167 7.64 -5.64 7.07
N VAL A 168 8.97 -5.53 6.97
CA VAL A 168 9.75 -5.96 5.79
C VAL A 168 9.54 -7.44 5.46
N PRO A 169 9.80 -8.41 6.36
CA PRO A 169 9.66 -9.82 6.02
C PRO A 169 8.22 -10.22 5.72
N VAL A 170 7.24 -9.57 6.35
CA VAL A 170 5.81 -9.82 6.09
C VAL A 170 5.41 -9.30 4.72
N THR A 171 5.87 -8.11 4.35
CA THR A 171 5.58 -7.51 3.03
C THR A 171 6.26 -8.30 1.91
N SER A 172 7.50 -8.75 2.14
CA SER A 172 8.20 -9.64 1.20
C SER A 172 7.48 -10.98 1.03
N ALA A 173 6.94 -11.56 2.09
CA ALA A 173 6.12 -12.78 1.99
C ALA A 173 4.84 -12.57 1.17
N VAL A 174 4.15 -11.42 1.36
CA VAL A 174 2.99 -11.06 0.54
C VAL A 174 3.36 -10.91 -0.94
N LEU A 175 4.46 -10.21 -1.22
CA LEU A 175 4.95 -10.03 -2.58
C LEU A 175 5.29 -11.38 -3.24
N GLN A 176 5.92 -12.29 -2.50
CA GLN A 176 6.26 -13.63 -2.98
C GLN A 176 5.02 -14.48 -3.28
N GLU A 177 4.02 -14.46 -2.40
CA GLU A 177 2.77 -15.22 -2.55
C GLU A 177 1.97 -14.73 -3.78
N HIS A 178 1.95 -13.42 -4.01
CA HIS A 178 1.05 -12.78 -4.97
C HIS A 178 1.74 -12.24 -6.23
N LEU A 179 2.89 -12.79 -6.62
CA LEU A 179 3.63 -12.35 -7.82
C LEU A 179 2.76 -12.30 -9.09
N GLN A 180 1.75 -13.18 -9.20
CA GLN A 180 0.84 -13.23 -10.36
C GLN A 180 -0.33 -12.24 -10.25
N ASN A 181 -0.58 -11.69 -9.06
CA ASN A 181 -1.58 -10.65 -8.85
C ASN A 181 -0.90 -9.29 -8.90
N GLY A 182 -0.97 -8.65 -10.07
CA GLY A 182 -0.29 -7.37 -10.29
C GLY A 182 -0.74 -6.25 -9.35
N ALA A 183 -1.99 -6.26 -8.84
CA ALA A 183 -2.46 -5.21 -7.93
C ALA A 183 -1.88 -5.36 -6.52
N VAL A 184 -1.81 -6.60 -6.02
CA VAL A 184 -1.16 -6.90 -4.74
C VAL A 184 0.35 -6.66 -4.85
N THR A 185 0.97 -7.11 -5.94
CA THR A 185 2.39 -6.91 -6.22
C THR A 185 2.76 -5.43 -6.24
N GLU A 186 1.96 -4.60 -6.92
CA GLU A 186 2.14 -3.14 -6.97
C GLU A 186 2.06 -2.50 -5.57
N SER A 187 1.05 -2.88 -4.77
CA SER A 187 0.89 -2.39 -3.40
C SER A 187 2.05 -2.82 -2.49
N ALA A 188 2.51 -4.07 -2.60
CA ALA A 188 3.64 -4.58 -1.83
C ALA A 188 4.98 -3.92 -2.23
N CYS A 189 5.24 -3.72 -3.53
CA CYS A 189 6.40 -2.95 -4.00
C CYS A 189 6.39 -1.50 -3.49
N SER A 190 5.21 -0.87 -3.44
CA SER A 190 5.04 0.46 -2.87
C SER A 190 5.43 0.49 -1.39
N ALA A 191 4.93 -0.47 -0.60
CA ALA A 191 5.27 -0.60 0.81
C ALA A 191 6.78 -0.86 1.02
N LEU A 192 7.38 -1.78 0.24
CA LEU A 192 8.82 -2.07 0.33
C LEU A 192 9.68 -0.85 -0.05
N TRP A 193 9.28 -0.07 -1.04
CA TRP A 193 9.97 1.18 -1.36
C TRP A 193 9.95 2.15 -0.17
N ALA A 194 8.76 2.38 0.42
CA ALA A 194 8.65 3.27 1.58
C ALA A 194 9.48 2.76 2.78
N LEU A 195 9.49 1.45 3.04
CA LEU A 195 10.32 0.84 4.09
C LEU A 195 11.82 0.97 3.80
N ALA A 196 12.25 0.81 2.55
CA ALA A 196 13.63 1.01 2.13
C ALA A 196 14.06 2.48 2.28
N LEU A 197 13.17 3.42 1.93
CA LEU A 197 13.41 4.86 2.12
C LEU A 197 13.61 5.22 3.59
N GLN A 198 12.88 4.56 4.50
CA GLN A 198 13.01 4.71 5.95
C GLN A 198 14.22 3.95 6.56
N GLY A 199 15.05 3.29 5.75
CA GLY A 199 16.20 2.52 6.24
C GLY A 199 15.79 1.34 7.12
N CYS A 200 14.64 0.72 6.82
CA CYS A 200 14.09 -0.39 7.59
C CYS A 200 14.51 -1.77 7.08
N ILE A 201 15.17 -1.85 5.93
CA ILE A 201 15.68 -3.12 5.39
C ILE A 201 16.99 -3.46 6.11
N ALA A 202 17.06 -4.64 6.72
CA ALA A 202 18.27 -5.11 7.40
C ALA A 202 19.33 -5.60 6.40
N GLU A 203 20.59 -5.72 6.85
CA GLU A 203 21.70 -6.12 5.98
C GLU A 203 21.50 -7.49 5.32
N ASP A 204 20.95 -8.45 6.07
CA ASP A 204 20.63 -9.80 5.61
C ASP A 204 19.41 -9.84 4.67
N GLU A 205 18.62 -8.76 4.61
CA GLU A 205 17.45 -8.65 3.76
C GLU A 205 17.74 -7.98 2.40
N TYR A 206 18.89 -7.35 2.21
CA TYR A 206 19.23 -6.65 0.96
C TYR A 206 19.19 -7.58 -0.26
N GLU A 207 19.94 -8.70 -0.22
CA GLU A 207 19.97 -9.66 -1.33
C GLU A 207 18.59 -10.26 -1.65
N PRO A 208 17.85 -10.87 -0.69
CA PRO A 208 16.57 -11.48 -0.99
C PRO A 208 15.51 -10.46 -1.44
N THR A 209 15.51 -9.24 -0.87
CA THR A 209 14.58 -8.19 -1.29
C THR A 209 14.88 -7.71 -2.71
N THR A 210 16.16 -7.54 -3.07
CA THR A 210 16.56 -7.22 -4.45
C THR A 210 16.10 -8.30 -5.42
N ALA A 211 16.34 -9.58 -5.11
CA ALA A 211 15.92 -10.70 -5.95
C ALA A 211 14.40 -10.72 -6.17
N LEU A 212 13.64 -10.47 -5.11
CA LEU A 212 12.18 -10.48 -5.15
C LEU A 212 11.61 -9.30 -5.97
N LEU A 213 12.18 -8.10 -5.84
CA LEU A 213 11.79 -6.93 -6.63
C LEU A 213 12.08 -7.14 -8.13
N LEU A 214 13.20 -7.78 -8.47
CA LEU A 214 13.50 -8.15 -9.86
C LEU A 214 12.50 -9.16 -10.42
N GLU A 215 12.06 -10.13 -9.61
CA GLU A 215 11.02 -11.07 -10.00
C GLU A 215 9.67 -10.37 -10.23
N ALA A 216 9.30 -9.45 -9.34
CA ALA A 216 8.08 -8.66 -9.47
C ALA A 216 8.05 -7.87 -10.79
N LEU A 217 9.17 -7.24 -11.15
CA LEU A 217 9.35 -6.54 -12.42
C LEU A 217 9.21 -7.47 -13.64
N ARG A 218 9.76 -8.69 -13.56
CA ARG A 218 9.69 -9.68 -14.65
C ARG A 218 8.27 -10.18 -14.89
N VAL A 219 7.52 -10.45 -13.82
CA VAL A 219 6.18 -11.03 -13.92
C VAL A 219 5.15 -9.96 -14.29
N ASN A 220 5.36 -8.70 -13.86
CA ASN A 220 4.38 -7.62 -14.04
C ASN A 220 4.95 -6.38 -14.76
N PRO A 221 5.58 -6.53 -15.94
CA PRO A 221 6.15 -5.38 -16.67
C PRO A 221 5.07 -4.41 -17.13
N GLY A 222 3.83 -4.89 -17.35
CA GLY A 222 2.70 -4.08 -17.82
C GLY A 222 2.04 -3.14 -16.80
N ARG A 223 2.65 -2.92 -15.63
CA ARG A 223 2.12 -2.03 -14.58
C ARG A 223 3.08 -0.87 -14.26
N PRO A 224 2.81 0.37 -14.70
CA PRO A 224 3.75 1.49 -14.56
C PRO A 224 4.05 1.84 -13.11
N VAL A 225 3.02 1.88 -12.24
CA VAL A 225 3.20 2.19 -10.80
C VAL A 225 4.08 1.15 -10.11
N LEU A 226 3.91 -0.13 -10.45
CA LEU A 226 4.74 -1.22 -9.94
C LEU A 226 6.19 -1.05 -10.41
N VAL A 227 6.39 -0.81 -11.70
CA VAL A 227 7.73 -0.62 -12.28
C VAL A 227 8.44 0.55 -11.60
N LYS A 228 7.77 1.70 -11.50
CA LYS A 228 8.27 2.89 -10.80
C LYS A 228 8.71 2.55 -9.38
N ASN A 229 7.80 1.99 -8.59
CA ASN A 229 8.05 1.77 -7.17
C ASN A 229 9.08 0.66 -6.93
N ALA A 230 9.12 -0.38 -7.76
CA ALA A 230 10.16 -1.40 -7.70
C ALA A 230 11.54 -0.82 -8.08
N CYS A 231 11.63 0.04 -9.11
CA CYS A 231 12.86 0.73 -9.45
C CYS A 231 13.36 1.64 -8.31
N LEU A 232 12.47 2.39 -7.66
CA LEU A 232 12.82 3.25 -6.53
C LEU A 232 13.20 2.46 -5.26
N ALA A 233 12.54 1.33 -5.02
CA ALA A 233 12.95 0.39 -3.97
C ALA A 233 14.36 -0.15 -4.25
N LEU A 234 14.61 -0.65 -5.46
CA LEU A 234 15.94 -1.14 -5.88
C LEU A 234 17.00 -0.05 -5.75
N ALA A 235 16.72 1.18 -6.18
CA ALA A 235 17.64 2.30 -6.05
C ALA A 235 18.00 2.56 -4.58
N SER A 236 16.99 2.51 -3.70
CA SER A 236 17.20 2.67 -2.25
C SER A 236 18.08 1.57 -1.65
N LEU A 237 17.94 0.31 -2.11
CA LEU A 237 18.79 -0.81 -1.69
C LEU A 237 20.22 -0.67 -2.23
N LEU A 238 20.37 -0.33 -3.51
CA LEU A 238 21.67 -0.15 -4.18
C LEU A 238 22.47 0.98 -3.55
N ARG A 239 21.81 2.07 -3.13
CA ARG A 239 22.46 3.16 -2.39
C ARG A 239 23.13 2.71 -1.10
N LEU A 240 22.57 1.69 -0.45
CA LEU A 240 22.97 1.26 0.90
C LEU A 240 23.84 0.01 0.91
N SER A 241 23.86 -0.77 -0.18
CA SER A 241 24.50 -2.09 -0.18
C SER A 241 25.06 -2.51 -1.54
N GLU A 242 26.37 -2.77 -1.57
CA GLU A 242 27.05 -3.40 -2.70
C GLU A 242 26.48 -4.80 -3.00
N ILE A 243 26.02 -5.53 -1.97
CA ILE A 243 25.40 -6.85 -2.13
C ILE A 243 24.13 -6.76 -2.98
N ALA A 244 23.31 -5.73 -2.75
CA ALA A 244 22.13 -5.47 -3.58
C ALA A 244 22.52 -5.16 -5.03
N ALA A 245 23.57 -4.36 -5.24
CA ALA A 245 24.06 -4.04 -6.58
C ALA A 245 24.61 -5.27 -7.32
N LEU A 246 25.39 -6.12 -6.66
CA LEU A 246 25.88 -7.37 -7.23
C LEU A 246 24.73 -8.34 -7.53
N ARG A 247 23.75 -8.45 -6.63
CA ARG A 247 22.55 -9.27 -6.87
C ARG A 247 21.74 -8.76 -8.04
N PHE A 248 21.65 -7.45 -8.22
CA PHE A 248 20.98 -6.83 -9.37
C PHE A 248 21.60 -7.26 -10.71
N LEU A 249 22.92 -7.42 -10.77
CA LEU A 249 23.63 -7.85 -11.98
C LEU A 249 23.61 -9.36 -12.18
N THR A 250 23.85 -10.12 -11.11
CA THR A 250 24.10 -11.57 -11.15
C THR A 250 22.84 -12.39 -10.93
N ASP A 251 21.66 -11.80 -11.12
CA ASP A 251 20.42 -12.51 -10.91
C ASP A 251 20.32 -13.76 -11.80
N SER A 252 19.87 -14.86 -11.20
CA SER A 252 19.79 -16.18 -11.83
C SER A 252 18.98 -16.24 -13.14
N LYS A 253 18.10 -15.26 -13.37
CA LYS A 253 17.23 -15.17 -14.55
C LYS A 253 17.71 -14.12 -15.56
N GLY A 254 18.92 -13.59 -15.37
CA GLY A 254 19.53 -12.58 -16.24
C GLY A 254 19.64 -11.22 -15.57
N SER A 255 20.60 -10.42 -16.05
CA SER A 255 20.95 -9.12 -15.47
C SER A 255 19.75 -8.18 -15.37
N GLY A 256 19.60 -7.54 -14.20
CA GLY A 256 18.62 -6.48 -13.96
C GLY A 256 18.77 -5.31 -14.92
N ILE A 257 19.95 -5.12 -15.53
CA ILE A 257 20.18 -4.12 -16.57
C ILE A 257 19.26 -4.33 -17.77
N ASN A 258 19.07 -5.58 -18.21
CA ASN A 258 18.19 -5.85 -19.34
C ASN A 258 16.72 -5.59 -18.97
N LEU A 259 16.31 -5.90 -17.74
CA LEU A 259 14.96 -5.61 -17.28
C LEU A 259 14.65 -4.12 -17.28
N ILE A 260 15.58 -3.27 -16.81
CA ILE A 260 15.34 -1.83 -16.79
C ILE A 260 15.36 -1.22 -18.20
N LYS A 261 16.12 -1.80 -19.13
CA LYS A 261 16.06 -1.43 -20.56
C LYS A 261 14.70 -1.80 -21.15
N ASP A 262 14.23 -3.02 -20.91
CA ASP A 262 12.93 -3.48 -21.38
C ASP A 262 11.80 -2.62 -20.79
N ALA A 263 11.89 -2.29 -19.50
CA ALA A 263 10.94 -1.40 -18.82
C ALA A 263 10.99 0.03 -19.40
N TYR A 264 12.17 0.58 -19.67
CA TYR A 264 12.31 1.88 -20.32
C TYR A 264 11.63 1.89 -21.69
N HIS A 265 11.90 0.89 -22.54
CA HIS A 265 11.30 0.82 -23.87
C HIS A 265 9.78 0.62 -23.82
N LEU A 266 9.27 -0.05 -22.79
CA LEU A 266 7.83 -0.19 -22.58
C LEU A 266 7.16 1.13 -22.15
N TYR A 267 7.87 1.99 -21.41
CA TYR A 267 7.34 3.21 -20.79
C TYR A 267 8.08 4.49 -21.20
N LEU A 268 8.60 4.55 -22.43
CA LEU A 268 9.45 5.67 -22.88
C LEU A 268 8.73 7.04 -22.85
N HIS A 269 7.40 7.05 -22.77
CA HIS A 269 6.55 8.24 -22.68
C HIS A 269 6.01 8.52 -21.27
N ASP A 270 6.30 7.67 -20.28
CA ASP A 270 5.90 7.89 -18.89
C ASP A 270 7.06 8.54 -18.13
N PRO A 271 6.98 9.85 -17.84
CA PRO A 271 8.10 10.57 -17.22
C PRO A 271 8.41 10.04 -15.82
N GLU A 272 7.41 9.59 -15.05
CA GLU A 272 7.64 9.11 -13.68
C GLU A 272 8.39 7.77 -13.69
N VAL A 273 8.05 6.88 -14.62
CA VAL A 273 8.76 5.61 -14.79
C VAL A 273 10.17 5.86 -15.30
N VAL A 274 10.36 6.71 -16.32
CA VAL A 274 11.69 7.02 -16.84
C VAL A 274 12.58 7.68 -15.78
N GLU A 275 12.04 8.61 -14.97
CA GLU A 275 12.76 9.21 -13.86
C GLU A 275 13.21 8.16 -12.84
N SER A 276 12.32 7.25 -12.45
CA SER A 276 12.68 6.18 -11.50
C SER A 276 13.78 5.25 -12.03
N ILE A 277 13.78 4.97 -13.34
CA ILE A 277 14.84 4.19 -14.00
C ILE A 277 16.16 4.97 -13.98
N CYS A 278 16.12 6.28 -14.24
CA CYS A 278 17.30 7.14 -14.16
C CYS A 278 17.90 7.17 -12.75
N VAL A 279 17.05 7.26 -11.72
CA VAL A 279 17.47 7.20 -10.31
C VAL A 279 18.19 5.87 -10.03
N LEU A 280 17.61 4.74 -10.45
CA LEU A 280 18.26 3.44 -10.30
C LEU A 280 19.60 3.34 -11.04
N ILE A 281 19.68 3.83 -12.28
CA ILE A 281 20.92 3.88 -13.06
C ILE A 281 21.98 4.73 -12.36
N ASN A 282 21.60 5.84 -11.73
CA ASN A 282 22.51 6.68 -10.97
C ASN A 282 23.08 5.95 -9.75
N GLU A 283 22.25 5.20 -9.01
CA GLU A 283 22.72 4.42 -7.86
C GLU A 283 23.65 3.28 -8.27
N MET A 284 23.41 2.67 -9.43
CA MET A 284 24.31 1.66 -9.99
C MET A 284 25.71 2.20 -10.29
N ALA A 285 25.82 3.45 -10.73
CA ALA A 285 27.10 4.06 -11.12
C ALA A 285 28.08 4.28 -9.95
N GLN A 286 27.64 4.05 -8.72
CA GLN A 286 28.48 4.17 -7.52
C GLN A 286 29.51 3.04 -7.40
N TYR A 287 29.29 1.90 -8.07
CA TYR A 287 30.12 0.71 -7.93
C TYR A 287 30.88 0.43 -9.23
N GLY A 288 32.22 0.38 -9.13
CA GLY A 288 33.09 0.22 -10.31
C GLY A 288 32.80 -1.05 -11.12
N GLU A 289 32.58 -2.18 -10.46
CA GLU A 289 32.21 -3.45 -11.12
C GLU A 289 30.87 -3.34 -11.86
N VAL A 290 29.91 -2.62 -11.29
CA VAL A 290 28.60 -2.38 -11.91
C VAL A 290 28.71 -1.48 -13.13
N VAL A 291 29.59 -0.48 -13.09
CA VAL A 291 29.86 0.40 -14.24
C VAL A 291 30.42 -0.40 -15.42
N LEU A 292 31.31 -1.37 -15.18
CA LEU A 292 31.83 -2.24 -16.26
C LEU A 292 30.71 -3.04 -16.93
N ASP A 293 29.76 -3.56 -16.14
CA ASP A 293 28.58 -4.26 -16.66
C ASP A 293 27.60 -3.32 -17.38
N MET A 294 27.43 -2.09 -16.90
CA MET A 294 26.64 -1.07 -17.61
C MET A 294 27.23 -0.76 -18.99
N LEU A 295 28.56 -0.68 -19.09
CA LEU A 295 29.25 -0.48 -20.37
C LEU A 295 29.07 -1.68 -21.30
N SER A 296 29.15 -2.91 -20.79
CA SER A 296 28.96 -4.12 -21.60
C SER A 296 27.54 -4.25 -22.16
N HIS A 297 26.56 -3.63 -21.52
CA HIS A 297 25.15 -3.61 -21.93
C HIS A 297 24.72 -2.35 -22.71
N ASN A 298 25.67 -1.53 -23.17
CA ASN A 298 25.45 -0.28 -23.91
C ASN A 298 24.56 0.75 -23.17
N MET A 299 24.68 0.87 -21.85
CA MET A 299 23.87 1.82 -21.08
C MET A 299 24.07 3.29 -21.52
N ALA A 300 25.23 3.62 -22.08
CA ALA A 300 25.51 4.96 -22.61
C ALA A 300 24.59 5.36 -23.78
N GLU A 301 24.18 4.40 -24.61
CA GLU A 301 23.25 4.63 -25.72
C GLU A 301 21.86 4.94 -25.16
N LEU A 302 21.38 4.15 -24.19
CA LEU A 302 20.11 4.37 -23.50
C LEU A 302 20.04 5.75 -22.84
N LEU A 303 21.09 6.14 -22.10
CA LEU A 303 21.16 7.45 -21.45
C LEU A 303 21.15 8.60 -22.47
N SER A 304 21.76 8.40 -23.64
CA SER A 304 21.73 9.38 -24.73
C SER A 304 20.34 9.50 -25.34
N GLU A 305 19.63 8.38 -25.50
CA GLU A 305 18.23 8.32 -25.94
C GLU A 305 17.31 9.04 -24.95
N ILE A 306 17.36 8.69 -23.66
CA ILE A 306 16.62 9.36 -22.58
C ILE A 306 16.86 10.88 -22.63
N LYS A 307 18.13 11.29 -22.70
CA LYS A 307 18.48 12.71 -22.78
C LYS A 307 17.81 13.36 -23.99
N SER A 308 17.84 12.73 -25.16
CA SER A 308 17.20 13.29 -26.36
C SER A 308 15.68 13.44 -26.23
N CYS A 309 15.01 12.48 -25.59
CA CYS A 309 13.56 12.49 -25.39
C CYS A 309 13.09 13.54 -24.38
N PHE A 310 13.86 13.78 -23.31
CA PHE A 310 13.44 14.63 -22.18
C PHE A 310 14.17 15.98 -22.06
N SER A 311 15.20 16.26 -22.87
CA SER A 311 15.90 17.57 -22.87
C SER A 311 15.16 18.71 -23.57
N SER A 312 13.93 18.47 -24.04
CA SER A 312 13.09 19.45 -24.74
C SER A 312 11.79 19.81 -24.00
N SER A 313 11.67 19.42 -22.72
CA SER A 313 10.58 19.84 -21.80
C SER A 313 11.08 20.85 -20.77
#